data_AF-A0A7W9BNS4-F1
#
_entry.id   AF-A0A7W9BNS4-F1
#
_cell.length_a   1.000
_cell.length_b   1.000
_cell.length_c   1.000
_cell.angle_alpha   90.00
_cell.angle_beta   90.00
_cell.angle_gamma   90.00
#
_symmetry.space_group_name_H-M   'P 1'
#
loop_
_entity.id
_entity.type
_entity.pdbx_description
1 polymer ?
#
loop_
_entity_poly.entity_id
_entity_poly.type
_entity_poly.pdbx_seq_one_letter_code
_entity_poly.pdbx_strand_id
1 'polypeptide(L)'
;MRYMTGLCVFFGTLVLACEETSGQSAECASATQSVEHINIEGLNAEMVDVLQEIVKCLPSEEAAQEHAENIGANAAVGIQLILKDLYLNTPPDLATLRTLGAENLNIVLHPRRDVFTHSTLLTEAVRQANYAWTMALLQSGADPNGSGSLMAYVAVTEIWDPRSKWTALFQDGAPAIPFLQAYLDFGGYLNTTQDGGYGNAPLIRSPVGNLAATVFLLEQGADPWLTENPPRRLNFNSTMMGRYIFGSLAADFNEIMYVLVTRGLYTPPPQPVYQPLVHDFYLESLEELSDASGPERRHKLWTLQKVVSAMIARNAFEPSQRMLELLASNPIPDDEGGWVLPEGQLHQDYDDARVGATLGSNVW
;
A
#
# COMPACT_ATOMS: atom_id res chain seq x y z
N MET A 1 61.62 -1.20 20.48
CA MET A 1 60.81 -1.76 19.36
C MET A 1 59.35 -1.65 19.77
N ARG A 2 58.51 -1.09 18.90
CA ARG A 2 57.08 -0.74 19.01
C ARG A 2 56.77 0.74 19.26
N TYR A 3 56.25 1.32 18.18
CA TYR A 3 55.64 2.62 17.98
C TYR A 3 54.26 2.68 18.65
N MET A 4 53.89 3.84 19.20
CA MET A 4 52.49 4.31 19.20
C MET A 4 52.50 5.81 18.92
N THR A 5 52.28 6.14 17.65
CA THR A 5 51.86 7.45 17.17
C THR A 5 50.38 7.64 17.48
N GLY A 6 50.05 8.69 18.22
CA GLY A 6 48.68 9.16 18.40
C GLY A 6 48.20 9.85 17.13
N LEU A 7 47.10 9.39 16.57
CA LEU A 7 46.39 10.03 15.47
C LEU A 7 45.06 10.57 16.04
N CYS A 8 44.99 11.88 16.27
CA CYS A 8 43.73 12.58 16.48
C CYS A 8 43.06 12.74 15.12
N VAL A 9 41.94 12.04 14.88
CA VAL A 9 41.08 12.27 13.73
C VAL A 9 39.93 13.18 14.16
N PHE A 10 39.93 14.39 13.60
CA PHE A 10 38.80 15.31 13.61
C PHE A 10 37.65 14.70 12.77
N PHE A 11 36.49 14.46 13.37
CA PHE A 11 35.24 14.31 12.64
C PHE A 11 34.59 15.69 12.51
N GLY A 12 34.72 16.29 11.32
CA GLY A 12 33.93 17.43 10.91
C GLY A 12 32.58 16.93 10.41
N THR A 13 31.53 17.21 11.17
CA THR A 13 30.14 16.95 10.77
C THR A 13 29.74 17.97 9.71
N LEU A 14 29.77 17.56 8.44
CA LEU A 14 29.17 18.32 7.34
C LEU A 14 27.66 18.02 7.38
N VAL A 15 26.89 18.92 7.99
CA VAL A 15 25.42 18.93 7.89
C VAL A 15 25.09 19.43 6.49
N LEU A 16 24.91 18.51 5.56
CA LEU A 16 24.23 18.79 4.29
C LEU A 16 22.76 18.96 4.62
N ALA A 17 22.30 20.21 4.63
CA ALA A 17 20.89 20.54 4.54
C ALA A 17 20.38 19.96 3.22
N CYS A 18 19.67 18.83 3.28
CA CYS A 18 18.71 18.50 2.24
C CYS A 18 17.57 19.50 2.41
N GLU A 19 17.55 20.55 1.58
CA GLU A 19 16.31 21.26 1.31
C GLU A 19 15.35 20.24 0.71
N GLU A 20 14.42 19.75 1.52
CA GLU A 20 13.16 19.22 1.04
C GLU A 20 12.47 20.37 0.29
N THR A 21 12.72 20.46 -1.01
CA THR A 21 11.72 20.98 -1.93
C THR A 21 10.53 20.03 -1.79
N SER A 22 9.67 20.30 -0.82
CA SER A 22 8.28 19.85 -0.86
C SER A 22 7.76 20.38 -2.19
N GLY A 23 7.77 19.51 -3.19
CA GLY A 23 7.18 19.78 -4.48
C GLY A 23 5.71 20.03 -4.19
N GLN A 24 5.33 21.29 -4.05
CA GLN A 24 3.95 21.68 -4.16
C GLN A 24 3.50 21.11 -5.50
N SER A 25 2.70 20.04 -5.44
CA SER A 25 1.95 19.58 -6.60
C SER A 25 1.30 20.83 -7.16
N ALA A 26 1.70 21.23 -8.36
CA ALA A 26 1.01 22.31 -9.03
C ALA A 26 -0.45 21.88 -9.08
N GLU A 27 -1.34 22.62 -8.40
CA GLU A 27 -2.77 22.44 -8.56
C GLU A 27 -3.01 22.39 -10.07
N CYS A 28 -3.54 21.27 -10.58
CA CYS A 28 -3.87 21.10 -11.99
C CYS A 28 -4.56 22.39 -12.42
N ALA A 29 -3.89 23.19 -13.26
CA ALA A 29 -4.21 24.60 -13.46
C ALA A 29 -5.73 24.71 -13.56
N SER A 30 -6.35 25.39 -12.58
CA SER A 30 -7.76 25.30 -12.17
C SER A 30 -8.75 25.46 -13.31
N ALA A 31 -8.76 24.47 -14.18
CA ALA A 31 -9.79 24.23 -15.13
C ALA A 31 -10.96 23.90 -14.23
N THR A 32 -11.76 24.93 -13.99
CA THR A 32 -13.14 24.85 -13.52
C THR A 32 -13.92 24.08 -14.61
N GLN A 33 -13.47 22.87 -14.94
CA GLN A 33 -14.18 21.93 -15.77
C GLN A 33 -15.22 21.38 -14.83
N SER A 34 -16.45 21.78 -15.12
CA SER A 34 -17.66 21.29 -14.48
C SER A 34 -17.54 19.79 -14.22
N VAL A 35 -17.74 19.44 -12.97
CA VAL A 35 -17.86 18.10 -12.34
C VAL A 35 -18.77 17.11 -13.10
N GLU A 36 -19.38 17.51 -14.22
CA GLU A 36 -20.34 16.75 -15.03
C GLU A 36 -19.78 15.51 -15.75
N HIS A 37 -18.48 15.21 -15.68
CA HIS A 37 -17.89 14.13 -16.48
C HIS A 37 -17.38 12.92 -15.69
N ILE A 38 -17.40 12.99 -14.36
CA ILE A 38 -17.14 11.82 -13.53
C ILE A 38 -18.50 11.20 -13.12
N ASN A 39 -19.23 10.66 -14.10
CA ASN A 39 -20.39 9.83 -13.81
C ASN A 39 -19.91 8.41 -13.44
N ILE A 40 -19.37 8.27 -12.23
CA ILE A 40 -19.01 6.95 -11.70
C ILE A 40 -20.22 6.43 -10.97
N GLU A 41 -21.06 5.69 -11.69
CA GLU A 41 -22.17 4.96 -11.09
C GLU A 41 -21.65 4.13 -9.91
N GLY A 42 -22.16 4.39 -8.71
CA GLY A 42 -21.84 3.62 -7.50
C GLY A 42 -20.83 4.24 -6.53
N LEU A 43 -20.12 5.32 -6.87
CA LEU A 43 -19.31 6.06 -5.89
C LEU A 43 -20.14 7.10 -5.13
N ASN A 44 -19.84 7.28 -3.85
CA ASN A 44 -20.42 8.38 -3.08
C ASN A 44 -19.76 9.72 -3.48
N ALA A 45 -20.45 10.83 -3.23
CA ALA A 45 -19.98 12.16 -3.63
C ALA A 45 -18.62 12.51 -3.01
N GLU A 46 -18.38 12.11 -1.75
CA GLU A 46 -17.12 12.34 -1.05
C GLU A 46 -15.92 11.69 -1.76
N MET A 47 -16.04 10.45 -2.20
CA MET A 47 -14.98 9.76 -2.95
C MET A 47 -14.75 10.41 -4.31
N VAL A 48 -15.79 10.93 -4.97
CA VAL A 48 -15.64 11.66 -6.23
C VAL A 48 -14.81 12.92 -6.02
N ASP A 49 -15.09 13.69 -4.97
CA ASP A 49 -14.33 14.89 -4.61
C ASP A 49 -12.86 14.53 -4.33
N VAL A 50 -12.61 13.49 -3.52
CA VAL A 50 -11.25 13.02 -3.22
C VAL A 50 -10.50 12.58 -4.49
N LEU A 51 -11.14 11.81 -5.37
CA LEU A 51 -10.53 11.37 -6.62
C LEU A 51 -10.16 12.53 -7.56
N GLN A 52 -10.88 13.65 -7.49
CA GLN A 52 -10.55 14.86 -8.24
C GLN A 52 -9.36 15.61 -7.62
N GLU A 53 -9.32 15.70 -6.29
CA GLU A 53 -8.25 16.38 -5.56
C GLU A 53 -6.89 15.68 -5.68
N ILE A 54 -6.85 14.36 -5.84
CA ILE A 54 -5.60 13.60 -5.92
C ILE A 54 -4.95 13.55 -7.30
N VAL A 55 -5.63 14.05 -8.34
CA VAL A 55 -5.07 14.00 -9.70
C VAL A 55 -3.76 14.78 -9.73
N LYS A 56 -2.69 14.10 -10.15
CA LYS A 56 -1.37 14.69 -10.33
C LYS A 56 -1.27 15.19 -11.76
N CYS A 57 -0.88 16.45 -11.93
CA CYS A 57 -0.68 17.07 -13.23
C CYS A 57 0.70 17.71 -13.32
N LEU A 58 1.17 17.88 -14.55
CA LEU A 58 2.38 18.66 -14.82
C LEU A 58 2.04 20.15 -14.97
N PRO A 59 2.94 21.05 -14.52
CA PRO A 59 2.63 22.47 -14.35
C PRO A 59 2.49 23.24 -15.66
N SER A 60 2.94 22.69 -16.79
CA SER A 60 2.86 23.36 -18.10
C SER A 60 2.80 22.35 -19.24
N GLU A 61 2.39 22.83 -20.42
CA GLU A 61 2.36 22.02 -21.64
C GLU A 61 3.77 21.54 -22.03
N GLU A 62 4.79 22.37 -21.86
CA GLU A 62 6.18 22.01 -22.14
C GLU A 62 6.67 20.90 -21.22
N ALA A 63 6.36 20.99 -19.91
CA ALA A 63 6.72 19.95 -18.95
C ALA A 63 6.00 18.63 -19.27
N ALA A 64 4.71 18.69 -19.63
CA ALA A 64 3.93 17.53 -20.05
C ALA A 64 4.48 16.89 -21.33
N GLN A 65 4.85 17.70 -22.32
CA GLN A 65 5.45 17.22 -23.57
C GLN A 65 6.82 16.56 -23.32
N GLU A 66 7.70 17.20 -22.55
CA GLU A 66 9.02 16.64 -22.21
C GLU A 66 8.87 15.30 -21.48
N HIS A 67 7.95 15.23 -20.52
CA HIS A 67 7.70 14.00 -19.77
C HIS A 67 7.12 12.90 -20.66
N ALA A 68 6.15 13.22 -21.52
CA ALA A 68 5.56 12.30 -22.49
C ALA A 68 6.58 11.77 -23.50
N GLU A 69 7.48 12.61 -24.01
CA GLU A 69 8.58 12.18 -24.88
C GLU A 69 9.59 11.30 -24.16
N ASN A 70 9.83 11.56 -22.87
CA ASN A 70 10.72 10.74 -22.08
C ASN A 70 10.11 9.35 -21.81
N ILE A 71 8.87 9.27 -21.32
CA ILE A 71 8.19 7.99 -20.99
C ILE A 71 7.84 7.20 -22.26
N GLY A 72 7.34 7.88 -23.29
CA GLY A 72 6.97 7.29 -24.58
C GLY A 72 8.09 7.34 -25.61
N ALA A 73 9.36 7.27 -25.20
CA ALA A 73 10.52 7.45 -26.09
C ALA A 73 10.56 6.42 -27.23
N ASN A 74 9.99 5.23 -27.02
CA ASN A 74 9.87 4.15 -28.01
C ASN A 74 8.51 4.12 -28.74
N ALA A 75 7.58 5.02 -28.39
CA ALA A 75 6.22 5.03 -28.93
C ALA A 75 6.07 5.99 -30.12
N ALA A 76 5.00 5.82 -30.90
CA ALA A 76 4.65 6.75 -31.96
C ALA A 76 4.25 8.12 -31.39
N VAL A 77 4.42 9.19 -32.19
CA VAL A 77 4.07 10.57 -31.79
C VAL A 77 2.62 10.68 -31.30
N GLY A 78 1.68 9.92 -31.90
CA GLY A 78 0.28 9.91 -31.44
C GLY A 78 0.11 9.44 -29.99
N ILE A 79 0.91 8.47 -29.53
CA ILE A 79 0.90 8.00 -28.13
C ILE A 79 1.51 9.04 -27.20
N GLN A 80 2.56 9.73 -27.63
CA GLN A 80 3.17 10.83 -26.86
C GLN A 80 2.20 11.99 -26.68
N LEU A 81 1.38 12.32 -27.69
CA LEU A 81 0.32 13.32 -27.56
C LEU A 81 -0.73 12.91 -26.54
N ILE A 82 -1.15 11.64 -26.52
CA ILE A 82 -2.09 11.11 -25.52
C ILE A 82 -1.50 11.16 -24.11
N LEU A 83 -0.24 10.79 -23.95
CA LEU A 83 0.48 10.92 -22.67
C LEU A 83 0.51 12.39 -22.20
N LYS A 84 0.80 13.32 -23.11
CA LYS A 84 0.77 14.75 -22.79
C LYS A 84 -0.61 15.18 -22.29
N ASP A 85 -1.67 14.83 -23.03
CA ASP A 85 -3.04 15.18 -22.66
C ASP A 85 -3.43 14.60 -21.29
N LEU A 86 -3.01 13.36 -21.00
CA LEU A 86 -3.15 12.71 -19.70
C LEU A 86 -2.41 13.48 -18.59
N TYR A 87 -1.15 13.86 -18.80
CA TYR A 87 -0.36 14.61 -17.81
C TYR A 87 -0.85 16.05 -17.59
N LEU A 88 -1.61 16.59 -18.54
CA LEU A 88 -2.32 17.87 -18.40
C LEU A 88 -3.72 17.71 -17.81
N ASN A 89 -4.16 16.48 -17.51
CA ASN A 89 -5.53 16.17 -17.12
C ASN A 89 -6.58 16.74 -18.08
N THR A 90 -6.29 16.71 -19.38
CA THR A 90 -7.26 17.05 -20.44
C THR A 90 -8.33 15.95 -20.48
N PRO A 91 -9.63 16.24 -20.62
CA PRO A 91 -10.66 15.20 -20.69
C PRO A 91 -10.36 14.15 -21.78
N PRO A 92 -10.45 12.84 -21.46
CA PRO A 92 -10.13 11.79 -22.42
C PRO A 92 -11.16 11.73 -23.56
N ASP A 93 -10.68 11.66 -24.80
CA ASP A 93 -11.52 11.42 -25.98
C ASP A 93 -11.63 9.90 -26.25
N LEU A 94 -12.75 9.31 -25.81
CA LEU A 94 -13.06 7.89 -26.01
C LEU A 94 -13.07 7.47 -27.48
N ALA A 95 -13.50 8.35 -28.41
CA ALA A 95 -13.52 8.00 -29.82
C ALA A 95 -12.09 7.87 -30.34
N THR A 96 -11.22 8.81 -29.98
CA THR A 96 -9.78 8.75 -30.30
C THR A 96 -9.13 7.51 -29.67
N LEU A 97 -9.32 7.27 -28.38
CA LEU A 97 -8.73 6.10 -27.69
C LEU A 97 -9.16 4.77 -28.33
N ARG A 98 -10.43 4.62 -28.71
CA ARG A 98 -10.92 3.40 -29.39
C ARG A 98 -10.29 3.18 -30.76
N THR A 99 -9.93 4.25 -31.47
CA THR A 99 -9.31 4.14 -32.81
C THR A 99 -7.84 3.71 -32.76
N LEU A 100 -7.17 3.84 -31.60
CA LEU A 100 -5.80 3.35 -31.43
C LEU A 100 -5.69 1.82 -31.58
N GLY A 101 -6.72 1.09 -31.14
CA GLY A 101 -6.72 -0.36 -31.06
C GLY A 101 -5.90 -0.91 -29.88
N ALA A 102 -6.13 -2.18 -29.56
CA ALA A 102 -5.57 -2.83 -28.36
C ALA A 102 -4.02 -2.89 -28.36
N GLU A 103 -3.38 -3.03 -29.52
CA GLU A 103 -1.91 -3.07 -29.62
C GLU A 103 -1.26 -1.78 -29.11
N ASN A 104 -1.82 -0.64 -29.51
CA ASN A 104 -1.31 0.68 -29.13
C ASN A 104 -1.70 1.07 -27.69
N LEU A 105 -2.87 0.67 -27.22
CA LEU A 105 -3.29 0.90 -25.83
C LEU A 105 -2.42 0.14 -24.82
N ASN A 106 -1.92 -1.03 -25.22
CA ASN A 106 -1.12 -1.92 -24.38
C ASN A 106 0.37 -1.90 -24.72
N ILE A 107 0.82 -0.89 -25.46
CA ILE A 107 2.24 -0.74 -25.78
C ILE A 107 3.05 -0.56 -24.48
N VAL A 108 4.13 -1.33 -24.36
CA VAL A 108 5.08 -1.17 -23.26
C VAL A 108 5.91 0.08 -23.52
N LEU A 109 5.74 1.07 -22.65
CA LEU A 109 6.43 2.35 -22.67
C LEU A 109 7.73 2.24 -21.87
N HIS A 110 8.83 2.73 -22.44
CA HIS A 110 10.14 2.75 -21.78
C HIS A 110 10.67 4.18 -21.67
N PRO A 111 10.98 4.66 -20.45
CA PRO A 111 11.70 5.90 -20.25
C PRO A 111 13.01 5.93 -21.05
N ARG A 112 13.34 7.07 -21.67
CA ARG A 112 14.57 7.24 -22.47
C ARG A 112 15.84 6.85 -21.71
N ARG A 113 15.87 7.05 -20.38
CA ARG A 113 17.04 6.84 -19.52
C ARG A 113 16.97 5.60 -18.63
N ASP A 114 15.85 4.88 -18.64
CA ASP A 114 15.67 3.69 -17.80
C ASP A 114 14.94 2.61 -18.59
N VAL A 115 15.71 1.62 -19.03
CA VAL A 115 15.19 0.48 -19.81
C VAL A 115 14.52 -0.58 -18.93
N PHE A 116 14.74 -0.54 -17.61
CA PHE A 116 14.17 -1.51 -16.68
C PHE A 116 12.78 -1.08 -16.25
N THR A 117 12.58 0.23 -16.04
CA THR A 117 11.25 0.77 -15.76
C THR A 117 10.44 0.65 -17.04
N HIS A 118 9.24 0.12 -16.90
CA HIS A 118 8.26 0.10 -17.97
C HIS A 118 6.88 0.46 -17.45
N SER A 119 6.03 0.85 -18.39
CA SER A 119 4.67 1.30 -18.10
C SER A 119 3.77 1.05 -19.30
N THR A 120 2.50 1.42 -19.17
CA THR A 120 1.52 1.52 -20.26
C THR A 120 0.77 2.84 -20.09
N LEU A 121 -0.03 3.24 -21.09
CA LEU A 121 -0.93 4.39 -20.92
C LEU A 121 -1.81 4.24 -19.67
N LEU A 122 -2.31 3.03 -19.43
CA LEU A 122 -3.16 2.72 -18.28
C LEU A 122 -2.41 2.86 -16.96
N THR A 123 -1.19 2.33 -16.87
CA THR A 123 -0.35 2.48 -15.68
C THR A 123 -0.01 3.94 -15.40
N GLU A 124 0.31 4.73 -16.44
CA GLU A 124 0.57 6.16 -16.27
C GLU A 124 -0.66 6.92 -15.79
N ALA A 125 -1.87 6.58 -16.27
CA ALA A 125 -3.12 7.17 -15.77
C ALA A 125 -3.30 6.93 -14.26
N VAL A 126 -3.00 5.72 -13.78
CA VAL A 126 -3.07 5.39 -12.35
C VAL A 126 -1.97 6.07 -11.53
N ARG A 127 -0.75 6.21 -12.06
CA ARG A 127 0.33 6.97 -11.39
C ARG A 127 -0.05 8.42 -11.16
N GLN A 128 -0.74 9.02 -12.13
CA GLN A 128 -1.32 10.36 -12.00
C GLN A 128 -2.58 10.40 -11.14
N ALA A 129 -3.00 9.28 -10.54
CA ALA A 129 -4.26 9.11 -9.82
C ALA A 129 -5.47 9.63 -10.62
N ASN A 130 -5.41 9.53 -11.95
CA ASN A 130 -6.41 10.07 -12.86
C ASN A 130 -7.46 8.99 -13.18
N TYR A 131 -8.50 8.93 -12.35
CA TYR A 131 -9.53 7.90 -12.47
C TYR A 131 -10.33 8.03 -13.80
N ALA A 132 -10.59 9.25 -14.26
CA ALA A 132 -11.31 9.49 -15.52
C ALA A 132 -10.55 8.91 -16.73
N TRP A 133 -9.25 9.16 -16.81
CA TRP A 133 -8.39 8.56 -17.83
C TRP A 133 -8.28 7.05 -17.69
N THR A 134 -8.15 6.55 -16.46
CA THR A 134 -8.11 5.11 -16.17
C THR A 134 -9.34 4.40 -16.75
N MET A 135 -10.53 4.90 -16.42
CA MET A 135 -11.78 4.35 -16.94
C MET A 135 -11.89 4.48 -18.45
N ALA A 136 -11.48 5.61 -19.02
CA ALA A 136 -11.55 5.82 -20.46
C ALA A 136 -10.65 4.85 -21.24
N LEU A 137 -9.45 4.56 -20.72
CA LEU A 137 -8.52 3.59 -21.30
C LEU A 137 -9.06 2.16 -21.20
N LEU A 138 -9.56 1.75 -20.03
CA LEU A 138 -10.19 0.43 -19.82
C LEU A 138 -11.40 0.23 -20.75
N GLN A 139 -12.30 1.21 -20.83
CA GLN A 139 -13.47 1.20 -21.72
C GLN A 139 -13.11 1.22 -23.21
N SER A 140 -11.88 1.61 -23.55
CA SER A 140 -11.35 1.60 -24.92
C SER A 140 -10.61 0.30 -25.25
N GLY A 141 -10.46 -0.62 -24.29
CA GLY A 141 -9.83 -1.93 -24.48
C GLY A 141 -8.38 -2.01 -24.05
N ALA A 142 -7.90 -1.11 -23.19
CA ALA A 142 -6.65 -1.32 -22.47
C ALA A 142 -6.77 -2.56 -21.57
N ASP A 143 -5.78 -3.44 -21.60
CA ASP A 143 -5.70 -4.64 -20.78
C ASP A 143 -5.16 -4.27 -19.39
N PRO A 144 -5.93 -4.45 -18.30
CA PRO A 144 -5.47 -4.19 -16.95
C PRO A 144 -4.22 -5.02 -16.57
N ASN A 145 -3.96 -6.11 -17.29
CA ASN A 145 -2.81 -6.99 -17.08
C ASN A 145 -1.68 -6.78 -18.10
N GLY A 146 -1.80 -5.83 -19.05
CA GLY A 146 -0.91 -5.67 -20.21
C GLY A 146 0.57 -5.40 -19.87
N SER A 147 0.85 -4.96 -18.64
CA SER A 147 2.21 -4.78 -18.08
C SER A 147 2.40 -5.58 -16.81
N GLY A 148 1.92 -6.83 -16.77
CA GLY A 148 1.98 -7.68 -15.59
C GLY A 148 1.25 -7.02 -14.43
N SER A 149 -0.03 -6.67 -14.62
CA SER A 149 -0.89 -6.07 -13.58
C SER A 149 -0.37 -4.82 -12.87
N LEU A 150 0.66 -4.14 -13.41
CA LEU A 150 1.33 -3.00 -12.79
C LEU A 150 0.35 -1.86 -12.41
N MET A 151 -0.77 -1.73 -13.12
CA MET A 151 -1.89 -0.85 -12.74
C MET A 151 -2.32 -1.07 -11.28
N ALA A 152 -2.58 -2.32 -10.89
CA ALA A 152 -3.04 -2.64 -9.53
C ALA A 152 -1.95 -2.40 -8.48
N TYR A 153 -0.69 -2.70 -8.82
CA TYR A 153 0.45 -2.45 -7.94
C TYR A 153 0.62 -0.95 -7.67
N VAL A 154 0.60 -0.12 -8.72
CA VAL A 154 0.66 1.34 -8.59
C VAL A 154 -0.52 1.85 -7.75
N ALA A 155 -1.74 1.36 -8.00
CA ALA A 155 -2.90 1.76 -7.21
C ALA A 155 -2.70 1.51 -5.71
N VAL A 156 -2.19 0.33 -5.32
CA VAL A 156 -2.02 0.02 -3.89
C VAL A 156 -0.83 0.71 -3.22
N THR A 157 0.19 1.12 -3.97
CA THR A 157 1.43 1.71 -3.40
C THR A 157 1.51 3.23 -3.54
N GLU A 158 0.85 3.83 -4.53
CA GLU A 158 1.05 5.24 -4.89
C GLU A 158 -0.21 6.13 -4.75
N ILE A 159 -1.36 5.54 -4.46
CA ILE A 159 -2.64 6.27 -4.30
C ILE A 159 -3.03 6.33 -2.83
N TRP A 160 -3.06 7.56 -2.31
CA TRP A 160 -3.36 7.90 -0.93
C TRP A 160 -4.21 9.17 -0.89
N ASP A 161 -5.06 9.33 0.13
CA ASP A 161 -5.76 10.58 0.41
C ASP A 161 -4.72 11.66 0.77
N PRO A 162 -4.75 12.85 0.14
CA PRO A 162 -3.73 13.88 0.32
C PRO A 162 -3.84 14.55 1.69
N ARG A 163 -4.99 14.39 2.37
CA ARG A 163 -5.24 14.88 3.73
C ARG A 163 -4.66 13.91 4.77
N SER A 164 -4.38 12.67 4.38
CA SER A 164 -3.71 11.69 5.23
C SER A 164 -2.27 12.13 5.52
N LYS A 165 -1.91 12.18 6.80
CA LYS A 165 -0.55 12.55 7.21
C LYS A 165 0.39 11.40 6.90
N TRP A 166 1.54 11.70 6.28
CA TRP A 166 2.59 10.69 6.05
C TRP A 166 3.13 10.06 7.35
N THR A 167 2.97 10.76 8.48
CA THR A 167 3.32 10.28 9.82
C THR A 167 2.27 9.37 10.46
N ALA A 168 1.11 9.20 9.83
CA ALA A 168 0.11 8.25 10.30
C ALA A 168 0.63 6.82 10.11
N LEU A 169 0.37 5.97 11.10
CA LEU A 169 0.68 4.54 11.06
C LEU A 169 -0.14 3.84 9.97
N PHE A 170 -1.42 4.22 9.85
CA PHE A 170 -2.32 3.77 8.79
C PHE A 170 -2.78 4.98 8.00
N GLN A 171 -2.06 5.26 6.93
CA GLN A 171 -2.45 6.30 5.98
C GLN A 171 -3.75 5.92 5.27
N ASP A 172 -4.56 6.91 4.92
CA ASP A 172 -5.78 6.66 4.18
C ASP A 172 -5.50 6.32 2.73
N GLY A 173 -5.54 5.02 2.43
CA GLY A 173 -5.42 4.48 1.08
C GLY A 173 -6.77 4.16 0.44
N ALA A 174 -7.91 4.56 1.02
CA ALA A 174 -9.23 4.34 0.44
C ALA A 174 -9.39 4.82 -1.01
N PRO A 175 -8.73 5.91 -1.47
CA PRO A 175 -8.81 6.32 -2.86
C PRO A 175 -8.21 5.32 -3.87
N ALA A 176 -7.44 4.32 -3.41
CA ALA A 176 -6.98 3.22 -4.26
C ALA A 176 -8.12 2.25 -4.64
N ILE A 177 -9.17 2.14 -3.81
CA ILE A 177 -10.23 1.14 -3.98
C ILE A 177 -10.96 1.28 -5.33
N PRO A 178 -11.38 2.47 -5.77
CA PRO A 178 -12.00 2.64 -7.09
C PRO A 178 -11.12 2.09 -8.24
N PHE A 179 -9.81 2.33 -8.20
CA PHE A 179 -8.88 1.82 -9.21
C PHE A 179 -8.78 0.30 -9.18
N LEU A 180 -8.76 -0.31 -7.98
CA LEU A 180 -8.75 -1.76 -7.82
C LEU A 180 -10.06 -2.41 -8.28
N GLN A 181 -11.19 -1.78 -7.99
CA GLN A 181 -12.50 -2.23 -8.48
C GLN A 181 -12.53 -2.19 -10.01
N ALA A 182 -12.10 -1.08 -10.62
CA ALA A 182 -11.99 -0.96 -12.08
C ALA A 182 -11.03 -2.01 -12.67
N TYR A 183 -9.89 -2.27 -12.01
CA TYR A 183 -8.97 -3.34 -12.40
C TYR A 183 -9.67 -4.70 -12.46
N LEU A 184 -10.43 -5.07 -11.41
CA LEU A 184 -11.13 -6.35 -11.35
C LEU A 184 -12.32 -6.43 -12.33
N ASP A 185 -13.11 -5.36 -12.46
CA ASP A 185 -14.27 -5.28 -13.36
C ASP A 185 -13.88 -5.50 -14.83
N PHE A 186 -12.66 -5.12 -15.21
CA PHE A 186 -12.12 -5.28 -16.56
C PHE A 186 -11.22 -6.53 -16.71
N GLY A 187 -11.28 -7.48 -15.77
CA GLY A 187 -10.62 -8.78 -15.89
C GLY A 187 -9.20 -8.84 -15.32
N GLY A 188 -8.86 -7.96 -14.39
CA GLY A 188 -7.62 -8.02 -13.62
C GLY A 188 -7.47 -9.31 -12.81
N TYR A 189 -6.25 -9.83 -12.74
CA TYR A 189 -5.91 -11.02 -11.95
C TYR A 189 -5.68 -10.72 -10.46
N LEU A 190 -6.64 -11.11 -9.62
CA LEU A 190 -6.57 -10.91 -8.17
C LEU A 190 -5.33 -11.55 -7.50
N ASN A 191 -4.98 -12.77 -7.92
CA ASN A 191 -3.86 -13.56 -7.40
C ASN A 191 -2.63 -13.51 -8.32
N THR A 192 -2.32 -12.33 -8.85
CA THR A 192 -1.11 -12.11 -9.67
C THR A 192 0.14 -12.00 -8.81
N THR A 193 1.25 -12.52 -9.34
CA THR A 193 2.62 -12.29 -8.85
C THR A 193 3.45 -11.51 -9.86
N GLN A 194 2.91 -11.24 -11.05
CA GLN A 194 3.57 -10.41 -12.04
C GLN A 194 3.30 -8.97 -11.65
N ASP A 195 4.36 -8.21 -11.37
CA ASP A 195 4.33 -6.83 -10.87
C ASP A 195 4.92 -5.82 -11.88
N GLY A 196 5.00 -6.20 -13.16
CA GLY A 196 5.75 -5.41 -14.13
C GLY A 196 7.26 -5.38 -13.84
N GLY A 197 7.83 -6.51 -13.40
CA GLY A 197 9.27 -6.78 -13.53
C GLY A 197 10.17 -6.42 -12.35
N TYR A 198 9.63 -6.09 -11.17
CA TYR A 198 10.42 -5.61 -10.02
C TYR A 198 10.46 -6.54 -8.81
N GLY A 199 9.74 -7.66 -8.87
CA GLY A 199 9.82 -8.70 -7.86
C GLY A 199 8.49 -9.41 -7.83
N ASN A 200 8.53 -10.73 -8.03
CA ASN A 200 7.32 -11.54 -8.16
C ASN A 200 6.52 -11.70 -6.84
N ALA A 201 6.36 -10.62 -6.08
CA ALA A 201 5.55 -10.54 -4.89
C ALA A 201 4.08 -10.57 -5.31
N PRO A 202 3.27 -11.43 -4.69
CA PRO A 202 1.82 -11.39 -4.83
C PRO A 202 1.26 -9.98 -4.62
N LEU A 203 0.30 -9.56 -5.44
CA LEU A 203 -0.35 -8.25 -5.34
C LEU A 203 -0.85 -7.97 -3.91
N ILE A 204 -1.41 -8.99 -3.26
CA ILE A 204 -1.92 -8.91 -1.88
C ILE A 204 -0.85 -8.53 -0.83
N ARG A 205 0.45 -8.66 -1.17
CA ARG A 205 1.57 -8.31 -0.28
C ARG A 205 2.09 -6.88 -0.50
N SER A 206 1.75 -6.26 -1.62
CA SER A 206 2.15 -4.90 -2.00
C SER A 206 1.54 -3.76 -1.16
N PRO A 207 0.28 -3.80 -0.66
CA PRO A 207 -0.33 -2.71 0.10
C PRO A 207 0.22 -2.56 1.54
N VAL A 208 1.54 -2.54 1.72
CA VAL A 208 2.15 -2.35 3.05
C VAL A 208 1.82 -0.95 3.57
N GLY A 209 0.93 -0.88 4.56
CA GLY A 209 0.41 0.39 5.10
C GLY A 209 -0.89 0.86 4.44
N ASN A 210 -1.29 0.29 3.31
CA ASN A 210 -2.59 0.56 2.69
C ASN A 210 -3.60 -0.50 3.17
N LEU A 211 -4.06 -0.35 4.42
CA LEU A 211 -4.97 -1.32 5.02
C LEU A 211 -6.31 -1.38 4.29
N ALA A 212 -6.78 -0.25 3.74
CA ALA A 212 -7.99 -0.19 2.92
C ALA A 212 -7.89 -1.10 1.68
N ALA A 213 -6.81 -0.99 0.90
CA ALA A 213 -6.56 -1.87 -0.24
C ALA A 213 -6.39 -3.34 0.17
N THR A 214 -5.68 -3.60 1.28
CA THR A 214 -5.50 -4.96 1.80
C THR A 214 -6.84 -5.62 2.10
N VAL A 215 -7.70 -4.93 2.86
CA VAL A 215 -9.03 -5.40 3.23
C VAL A 215 -9.90 -5.61 1.99
N PHE A 216 -9.90 -4.65 1.06
CA PHE A 216 -10.64 -4.78 -0.20
C PHE A 216 -10.22 -6.03 -0.96
N LEU A 217 -8.93 -6.27 -1.18
CA LEU A 217 -8.45 -7.44 -1.92
C LEU A 217 -8.83 -8.76 -1.24
N LEU A 218 -8.79 -8.83 0.11
CA LEU A 218 -9.23 -10.01 0.86
C LEU A 218 -10.75 -10.24 0.75
N GLU A 219 -11.55 -9.18 0.79
CA GLU A 219 -13.00 -9.25 0.59
C GLU A 219 -13.36 -9.72 -0.84
N GLN A 220 -12.51 -9.41 -1.82
CA GLN A 220 -12.62 -9.95 -3.19
C GLN A 220 -12.10 -11.40 -3.33
N GLY A 221 -11.54 -11.98 -2.27
CA GLY A 221 -11.07 -13.37 -2.25
C GLY A 221 -9.60 -13.58 -2.65
N ALA A 222 -8.74 -12.56 -2.50
CA ALA A 222 -7.31 -12.73 -2.68
C ALA A 222 -6.78 -13.78 -1.69
N ASP A 223 -5.82 -14.60 -2.13
CA ASP A 223 -5.19 -15.61 -1.26
C ASP A 223 -4.09 -14.94 -0.42
N PRO A 224 -4.30 -14.76 0.90
CA PRO A 224 -3.31 -14.10 1.75
C PRO A 224 -2.04 -14.92 1.99
N TRP A 225 -2.06 -16.20 1.61
CA TRP A 225 -0.95 -17.15 1.72
C TRP A 225 -0.23 -17.39 0.40
N LEU A 226 -0.64 -16.70 -0.67
CA LEU A 226 0.01 -16.80 -1.98
C LEU A 226 1.50 -16.48 -1.86
N THR A 227 2.32 -17.29 -2.51
CA THR A 227 3.76 -17.08 -2.67
C THR A 227 4.30 -17.99 -3.76
N GLU A 228 5.30 -17.53 -4.52
CA GLU A 228 6.03 -18.38 -5.47
C GLU A 228 7.04 -19.30 -4.77
N ASN A 229 7.35 -19.02 -3.51
CA ASN A 229 8.35 -19.73 -2.75
C ASN A 229 7.79 -21.06 -2.19
N PRO A 230 8.60 -22.13 -2.14
CA PRO A 230 8.15 -23.40 -1.57
C PRO A 230 7.81 -23.25 -0.07
N PRO A 231 6.82 -23.98 0.45
CA PRO A 231 6.37 -23.81 1.83
C PRO A 231 7.41 -24.36 2.82
N ARG A 232 8.05 -23.46 3.58
CA ARG A 232 9.03 -23.75 4.65
C ARG A 232 9.14 -22.58 5.61
N ARG A 233 9.63 -22.79 6.84
CA ARG A 233 9.79 -21.73 7.88
C ARG A 233 10.51 -20.49 7.35
N LEU A 234 11.60 -20.67 6.60
CA LEU A 234 12.38 -19.55 6.01
C LEU A 234 11.60 -18.69 5.01
N ASN A 235 10.52 -19.23 4.42
CA ASN A 235 9.71 -18.53 3.44
C ASN A 235 8.35 -18.11 4.01
N PHE A 236 8.09 -18.31 5.30
CA PHE A 236 6.80 -17.97 5.92
C PHE A 236 6.45 -16.49 5.72
N ASN A 237 7.43 -15.61 5.93
CA ASN A 237 7.31 -14.16 5.72
C ASN A 237 7.24 -13.70 4.25
N SER A 238 7.29 -14.63 3.29
CA SER A 238 7.10 -14.31 1.87
C SER A 238 5.62 -14.19 1.47
N THR A 239 4.72 -14.69 2.32
CA THR A 239 3.26 -14.49 2.22
C THR A 239 2.84 -13.20 2.91
N MET A 240 1.64 -12.67 2.61
CA MET A 240 1.12 -11.48 3.31
C MET A 240 0.89 -11.79 4.80
N MET A 241 0.12 -12.83 5.13
CA MET A 241 -0.18 -13.18 6.54
C MET A 241 1.07 -13.56 7.30
N GLY A 242 1.94 -14.37 6.71
CA GLY A 242 3.18 -14.77 7.37
C GLY A 242 4.13 -13.60 7.61
N ARG A 243 4.09 -12.53 6.80
CA ARG A 243 4.85 -11.30 7.07
C ARG A 243 4.35 -10.59 8.34
N TYR A 244 3.04 -10.42 8.49
CA TYR A 244 2.48 -9.76 9.67
C TYR A 244 2.69 -10.59 10.94
N ILE A 245 2.48 -11.91 10.86
CA ILE A 245 2.71 -12.82 11.98
C ILE A 245 4.20 -12.90 12.35
N PHE A 246 5.10 -12.95 11.37
CA PHE A 246 6.54 -12.95 11.64
C PHE A 246 7.00 -11.65 12.32
N GLY A 247 6.41 -10.52 11.98
CA GLY A 247 6.72 -9.23 12.59
C GLY A 247 5.81 -8.85 13.77
N SER A 248 5.26 -9.84 14.49
CA SER A 248 4.37 -9.64 15.66
C SER A 248 5.00 -8.90 16.85
N LEU A 249 6.28 -8.53 16.79
CA LEU A 249 6.90 -7.61 17.74
C LEU A 249 6.59 -6.13 17.42
N ALA A 250 6.10 -5.84 16.21
CA ALA A 250 5.71 -4.51 15.78
C ALA A 250 4.21 -4.29 16.02
N ALA A 251 3.85 -3.16 16.66
CA ALA A 251 2.48 -2.88 17.08
C ALA A 251 1.53 -2.70 15.88
N ASP A 252 2.03 -2.07 14.81
CA ASP A 252 1.32 -1.88 13.55
C ASP A 252 0.93 -3.20 12.89
N PHE A 253 1.82 -4.19 12.87
CA PHE A 253 1.49 -5.51 12.30
C PHE A 253 0.47 -6.27 13.15
N ASN A 254 0.58 -6.18 14.48
CA ASN A 254 -0.43 -6.77 15.36
C ASN A 254 -1.79 -6.10 15.19
N GLU A 255 -1.82 -4.79 14.98
CA GLU A 255 -3.05 -4.05 14.77
C GLU A 255 -3.71 -4.37 13.43
N ILE A 256 -2.93 -4.43 12.34
CA ILE A 256 -3.42 -4.94 11.05
C ILE A 256 -4.03 -6.34 11.25
N MET A 257 -3.30 -7.25 11.87
CA MET A 257 -3.78 -8.62 12.10
C MET A 257 -5.03 -8.65 12.99
N TYR A 258 -5.12 -7.80 14.01
CA TYR A 258 -6.31 -7.68 14.85
C TYR A 258 -7.54 -7.25 14.02
N VAL A 259 -7.39 -6.24 13.15
CA VAL A 259 -8.45 -5.82 12.21
C VAL A 259 -8.84 -6.97 11.28
N LEU A 260 -7.87 -7.66 10.68
CA LEU A 260 -8.15 -8.78 9.77
C LEU A 260 -8.88 -9.93 10.48
N VAL A 261 -8.48 -10.29 11.70
CA VAL A 261 -9.09 -11.38 12.47
C VAL A 261 -10.51 -11.01 12.93
N THR A 262 -10.71 -9.79 13.44
CA THR A 262 -12.02 -9.34 13.92
C THR A 262 -13.02 -9.16 12.78
N ARG A 263 -12.58 -8.78 11.58
CA ARG A 263 -13.39 -8.77 10.37
C ARG A 263 -13.64 -10.17 9.76
N GLY A 264 -12.99 -11.21 10.28
CA GLY A 264 -13.11 -12.57 9.72
C GLY A 264 -12.38 -12.76 8.39
N LEU A 265 -11.40 -11.91 8.08
CA LEU A 265 -10.56 -11.97 6.88
C LEU A 265 -9.29 -12.82 7.10
N TYR A 266 -9.01 -13.22 8.34
CA TYR A 266 -8.01 -14.24 8.60
C TYR A 266 -8.52 -15.61 8.16
N THR A 267 -7.81 -16.22 7.22
CA THR A 267 -7.99 -17.62 6.84
C THR A 267 -6.79 -18.44 7.32
N PRO A 268 -6.99 -19.62 7.94
CA PRO A 268 -5.87 -20.49 8.31
C PRO A 268 -5.03 -20.88 7.09
N PRO A 269 -3.71 -21.05 7.24
CA PRO A 269 -2.86 -21.38 6.12
C PRO A 269 -3.23 -22.75 5.53
N PRO A 270 -3.35 -22.87 4.19
CA PRO A 270 -3.67 -24.14 3.54
C PRO A 270 -2.53 -25.15 3.65
N GLN A 271 -1.30 -24.66 3.84
CA GLN A 271 -0.09 -25.48 3.94
C GLN A 271 0.09 -25.97 5.39
N PRO A 272 0.09 -27.29 5.64
CA PRO A 272 0.22 -27.83 7.01
C PRO A 272 1.48 -27.38 7.75
N VAL A 273 2.57 -27.11 7.03
CA VAL A 273 3.83 -26.63 7.62
C VAL A 273 3.71 -25.23 8.22
N TYR A 274 2.76 -24.40 7.77
CA TYR A 274 2.56 -23.04 8.27
C TYR A 274 1.66 -22.98 9.50
N GLN A 275 0.77 -23.94 9.70
CA GLN A 275 -0.12 -23.98 10.85
C GLN A 275 0.62 -23.92 12.21
N PRO A 276 1.61 -24.79 12.50
CA PRO A 276 2.35 -24.69 13.75
C PRO A 276 3.20 -23.42 13.85
N LEU A 277 3.64 -22.85 12.72
CA LEU A 277 4.44 -21.62 12.73
C LEU A 277 3.64 -20.42 13.20
N VAL A 278 2.34 -20.33 12.89
CA VAL A 278 1.48 -19.25 13.41
C VAL A 278 1.50 -19.25 14.94
N HIS A 279 1.28 -20.42 15.54
CA HIS A 279 1.34 -20.59 16.98
C HIS A 279 2.73 -20.24 17.53
N ASP A 280 3.79 -20.80 16.93
CA ASP A 280 5.15 -20.67 17.44
C ASP A 280 5.64 -19.21 17.43
N PHE A 281 5.38 -18.44 16.36
CA PHE A 281 5.78 -17.03 16.30
C PHE A 281 5.07 -16.16 17.34
N TYR A 282 3.77 -16.39 17.56
CA TYR A 282 3.04 -15.65 18.60
C TYR A 282 3.47 -16.07 20.00
N LEU A 283 3.76 -17.35 20.24
CA LEU A 283 4.30 -17.82 21.51
C LEU A 283 5.69 -17.20 21.78
N GLU A 284 6.61 -17.28 20.81
CA GLU A 284 7.96 -16.68 20.89
C GLU A 284 7.86 -15.17 21.21
N SER A 285 6.94 -14.45 20.55
CA SER A 285 6.75 -13.01 20.78
C SER A 285 6.16 -12.69 22.16
N LEU A 286 5.21 -13.50 22.65
CA LEU A 286 4.64 -13.34 23.99
C LEU A 286 5.69 -13.61 25.07
N GLU A 287 6.57 -14.59 24.84
CA GLU A 287 7.70 -14.87 25.73
C GLU A 287 8.71 -13.72 25.74
N GLU A 288 9.07 -13.19 24.57
CA GLU A 288 10.00 -12.07 24.44
C GLU A 288 9.49 -10.77 25.10
N LEU A 289 8.17 -10.54 25.04
CA LEU A 289 7.55 -9.37 25.64
C LEU A 289 7.00 -9.64 27.06
N SER A 290 7.21 -10.84 27.62
CA SER A 290 6.60 -11.24 28.90
C SER A 290 7.03 -10.37 30.10
N ASP A 291 8.21 -9.76 30.04
CA ASP A 291 8.76 -8.85 31.04
C ASP A 291 8.72 -7.38 30.58
N ALA A 292 7.90 -7.04 29.59
CA ALA A 292 7.81 -5.72 29.00
C ALA A 292 7.62 -4.61 30.04
N SER A 293 8.65 -3.78 30.16
CA SER A 293 8.66 -2.58 30.99
C SER A 293 8.70 -1.30 30.14
N GLY A 294 8.03 -0.26 30.60
CA GLY A 294 7.98 1.04 29.92
C GLY A 294 6.87 1.13 28.86
N PRO A 295 6.50 2.36 28.44
CA PRO A 295 5.30 2.57 27.62
C PRO A 295 5.32 1.83 26.28
N GLU A 296 6.41 1.94 25.52
CA GLU A 296 6.51 1.36 24.17
C GLU A 296 6.40 -0.19 24.19
N ARG A 297 7.17 -0.86 25.05
CA ARG A 297 7.13 -2.32 25.15
C ARG A 297 5.78 -2.81 25.70
N ARG A 298 5.16 -2.08 26.64
CA ARG A 298 3.82 -2.41 27.14
C ARG A 298 2.76 -2.27 26.04
N HIS A 299 2.84 -1.25 25.19
CA HIS A 299 1.94 -1.10 24.05
C HIS A 299 2.11 -2.24 23.02
N LYS A 300 3.36 -2.63 22.72
CA LYS A 300 3.64 -3.80 21.87
C LYS A 300 3.07 -5.09 22.46
N LEU A 301 3.25 -5.32 23.77
CA LEU A 301 2.67 -6.48 24.45
C LEU A 301 1.13 -6.43 24.42
N TRP A 302 0.53 -5.27 24.63
CA TRP A 302 -0.92 -5.12 24.60
C TRP A 302 -1.52 -5.43 23.23
N THR A 303 -0.97 -4.85 22.14
CA THR A 303 -1.44 -5.15 20.76
C THR A 303 -1.28 -6.63 20.43
N LEU A 304 -0.17 -7.24 20.85
CA LEU A 304 0.08 -8.67 20.73
C LEU A 304 -0.95 -9.51 21.49
N GLN A 305 -1.27 -9.16 22.73
CA GLN A 305 -2.29 -9.83 23.54
C GLN A 305 -3.68 -9.72 22.89
N LYS A 306 -4.03 -8.56 22.32
CA LYS A 306 -5.29 -8.34 21.61
C LYS A 306 -5.43 -9.25 20.39
N VAL A 307 -4.42 -9.28 19.51
CA VAL A 307 -4.48 -10.12 18.30
C VAL A 307 -4.49 -11.61 18.65
N VAL A 308 -3.65 -12.06 19.59
CA VAL A 308 -3.62 -13.48 20.00
C VAL A 308 -4.96 -13.88 20.62
N SER A 309 -5.54 -13.05 21.49
CA SER A 309 -6.84 -13.34 22.10
C SER A 309 -7.96 -13.39 21.04
N ALA A 310 -7.95 -12.48 20.06
CA ALA A 310 -8.90 -12.47 18.96
C ALA A 310 -8.78 -13.73 18.08
N MET A 311 -7.55 -14.17 17.81
CA MET A 311 -7.27 -15.38 17.04
C MET A 311 -7.77 -16.63 17.76
N ILE A 312 -7.53 -16.76 19.07
CA ILE A 312 -8.07 -17.86 19.89
C ILE A 312 -9.59 -17.84 19.87
N ALA A 313 -10.22 -16.67 20.08
CA ALA A 313 -11.68 -16.54 20.09
C ALA A 313 -12.32 -16.91 18.74
N ARG A 314 -11.58 -16.78 17.63
CA ARG A 314 -12.01 -17.17 16.27
C ARG A 314 -11.59 -18.59 15.88
N ASN A 315 -11.00 -19.36 16.80
CA ASN A 315 -10.43 -20.69 16.54
C ASN A 315 -9.43 -20.69 15.37
N ALA A 316 -8.64 -19.62 15.23
CA ALA A 316 -7.62 -19.49 14.19
C ALA A 316 -6.46 -20.48 14.40
N PHE A 317 -6.15 -20.81 15.65
CA PHE A 317 -5.25 -21.89 16.05
C PHE A 317 -5.59 -22.34 17.48
N GLU A 318 -5.11 -23.52 17.87
CA GLU A 318 -5.24 -24.04 19.25
C GLU A 318 -4.12 -23.48 20.13
N PRO A 319 -4.42 -22.72 21.21
CA PRO A 319 -3.37 -22.17 22.06
C PRO A 319 -2.72 -23.24 22.93
N SER A 320 -1.40 -23.14 23.13
CA SER A 320 -0.72 -23.95 24.14
C SER A 320 -1.04 -23.46 25.56
N GLN A 321 -0.87 -24.35 26.54
CA GLN A 321 -0.98 -24.01 27.96
C GLN A 321 -0.06 -22.82 28.35
N ARG A 322 1.16 -22.80 27.80
CA ARG A 322 2.13 -21.72 28.04
C ARG A 322 1.63 -20.38 27.50
N MET A 323 1.02 -20.37 26.32
CA MET A 323 0.43 -19.15 25.75
C MET A 323 -0.70 -18.62 26.63
N LEU A 324 -1.61 -19.50 27.08
CA LEU A 324 -2.70 -19.13 27.99
C LEU A 324 -2.18 -18.56 29.32
N GLU A 325 -1.10 -19.14 29.86
CA GLU A 325 -0.43 -18.61 31.06
C GLU A 325 0.12 -17.20 30.84
N LEU A 326 0.80 -16.95 29.72
CA LEU A 326 1.37 -15.63 29.39
C LEU A 326 0.29 -14.56 29.21
N LEU A 327 -0.82 -14.90 28.56
CA LEU A 327 -1.98 -14.01 28.44
C LEU A 327 -2.61 -13.70 29.80
N ALA A 328 -2.61 -14.66 30.74
CA ALA A 328 -3.22 -14.51 32.04
C ALA A 328 -2.31 -13.85 33.10
N SER A 329 -0.99 -14.04 33.02
CA SER A 329 -0.07 -13.62 34.09
C SER A 329 0.28 -12.14 34.06
N ASN A 330 0.35 -11.53 32.87
CA ASN A 330 0.76 -10.14 32.67
C ASN A 330 -0.20 -9.38 31.73
N PRO A 331 -1.52 -9.34 31.99
CA PRO A 331 -2.43 -8.60 31.14
C PRO A 331 -2.11 -7.11 31.20
N ILE A 332 -1.97 -6.46 30.04
CA ILE A 332 -1.89 -5.01 29.96
C ILE A 332 -3.33 -4.47 29.91
N PRO A 333 -3.75 -3.60 30.86
CA PRO A 333 -5.07 -2.99 30.83
C PRO A 333 -5.30 -2.13 29.57
N ASP A 334 -6.54 -2.01 29.11
CA ASP A 334 -6.89 -1.22 27.92
C ASP A 334 -6.63 0.28 28.08
N ASP A 335 -6.63 0.79 29.32
CA ASP A 335 -6.28 2.18 29.64
C ASP A 335 -4.76 2.43 29.70
N GLU A 336 -3.95 1.37 29.70
CA GLU A 336 -2.49 1.44 29.59
C GLU A 336 -1.99 1.05 28.19
N GLY A 337 -2.78 0.26 27.47
CA GLY A 337 -2.44 -0.32 26.19
C GLY A 337 -2.89 0.54 25.03
N GLY A 338 -2.05 1.50 24.62
CA GLY A 338 -2.16 2.26 23.36
C GLY A 338 -3.58 2.46 22.78
N TRP A 339 -3.71 2.18 21.48
CA TRP A 339 -4.98 2.25 20.75
C TRP A 339 -5.00 1.14 19.69
N VAL A 340 -6.20 0.78 19.24
CA VAL A 340 -6.45 0.08 17.99
C VAL A 340 -7.41 0.92 17.17
N LEU A 341 -7.36 0.79 15.84
CA LEU A 341 -8.39 1.32 14.96
C LEU A 341 -9.77 0.90 15.46
N PRO A 342 -10.71 1.84 15.65
CA PRO A 342 -12.11 1.56 15.87
C PRO A 342 -12.67 0.53 14.88
N GLU A 343 -13.67 -0.22 15.33
CA GLU A 343 -14.33 -1.20 14.49
C GLU A 343 -14.84 -0.54 13.20
N GLY A 344 -14.48 -1.11 12.05
CA GLY A 344 -14.86 -0.56 10.73
C GLY A 344 -13.86 0.45 10.15
N GLN A 345 -12.95 1.01 10.94
CA GLN A 345 -11.97 1.98 10.48
C GLN A 345 -10.76 1.29 9.81
N LEU A 346 -10.23 1.88 8.74
CA LEU A 346 -9.14 1.34 7.92
C LEU A 346 -7.97 2.32 7.71
N HIS A 347 -8.06 3.50 8.31
CA HIS A 347 -7.05 4.54 8.31
C HIS A 347 -7.19 5.34 9.60
N GLN A 348 -6.13 6.01 10.04
CA GLN A 348 -6.25 6.92 11.18
C GLN A 348 -6.84 8.24 10.70
N ASP A 349 -7.95 8.68 11.29
CA ASP A 349 -8.64 9.88 10.81
C ASP A 349 -7.69 11.08 10.82
N TYR A 350 -7.10 11.48 11.95
CA TYR A 350 -6.20 12.66 11.97
C TYR A 350 -5.18 12.72 13.13
N ASP A 351 -4.90 11.59 13.81
CA ASP A 351 -3.96 11.59 14.93
C ASP A 351 -2.54 11.92 14.44
N ASP A 352 -2.11 13.15 14.71
CA ASP A 352 -0.69 13.47 14.72
C ASP A 352 -0.07 12.60 15.81
N ALA A 353 0.89 11.74 15.45
CA ALA A 353 1.64 10.92 16.40
C ALA A 353 2.24 11.78 17.55
N ARG A 354 2.42 13.09 17.33
CA ARG A 354 2.91 14.08 18.32
C ARG A 354 1.83 14.73 19.19
N VAL A 355 0.55 14.68 18.79
CA VAL A 355 -0.56 15.25 19.57
C VAL A 355 -1.19 14.22 20.50
N GLY A 356 -0.78 12.95 20.36
CA GLY A 356 -1.21 11.86 21.20
C GLY A 356 -2.58 11.37 20.76
N ALA A 357 -2.62 10.12 20.31
CA ALA A 357 -3.83 9.32 20.44
C ALA A 357 -4.30 9.50 21.89
N THR A 358 -5.50 10.04 22.08
CA THR A 358 -5.93 10.62 23.35
C THR A 358 -6.10 9.58 24.47
N LEU A 359 -5.65 8.34 24.27
CA LEU A 359 -5.72 7.23 25.22
C LEU A 359 -4.51 6.29 25.20
N GLY A 360 -3.30 6.73 24.82
CA GLY A 360 -2.16 5.81 24.94
C GLY A 360 -0.77 6.35 24.62
N SER A 361 -0.48 7.55 25.13
CA SER A 361 0.84 8.17 25.32
C SER A 361 1.95 7.87 24.30
N ASN A 362 2.14 8.84 23.39
CA ASN A 362 3.36 9.16 22.65
C ASN A 362 4.08 7.98 21.96
N VAL A 363 3.87 7.84 20.67
CA VAL A 363 4.88 7.28 19.78
C VAL A 363 5.91 8.39 19.56
N TRP A 364 6.97 8.39 20.38
CA TRP A 364 8.14 9.25 20.18
C TRP A 364 9.07 8.67 19.11
#